data_AF-A0A928L5W7-F1
#
_entry.id   AF-A0A928L5W7-F1
#
_cell.length_a   1.000
_cell.length_b   1.000
_cell.length_c   1.000
_cell.angle_alpha   90.00
_cell.angle_beta   90.00
_cell.angle_gamma   90.00
#
_symmetry.space_group_name_H-M   'P 1'
#
loop_
_entity.id
_entity.type
_entity.pdbx_description
1 polymer ?
#
loop_
_entity_poly.entity_id
_entity_poly.type
_entity_poly.pdbx_seq_one_letter_code
_entity_poly.pdbx_strand_id
1 'polypeptide(L)'
;MKKMIIAPLLCALALAGCSAFGGSSDDSSSQTESFNLSTDSEAADEFVDRYMQKMKNKAPAEEVFCDVFTEEFIDKLKDSGQWEMTKQSIESTYPYITDVSSKRTGILTENQLRGAESVYKALTGESVEILSGYSYDYTTYLEINGESSNIPSELCAIYLVDDGWKVLNSSPKSLG
;
A
#
# COMPACT_ATOMS: atom_id res chain seq x y z
N MET A 1 32.42 18.23 10.35
CA MET A 1 31.99 17.20 9.38
C MET A 1 30.48 17.32 9.20
N LYS A 2 30.02 17.79 8.04
CA LYS A 2 28.59 17.97 7.75
C LYS A 2 27.95 16.59 7.57
N LYS A 3 27.00 16.22 8.42
CA LYS A 3 26.25 14.96 8.29
C LYS A 3 24.96 15.24 7.52
N MET A 4 24.77 14.40 6.51
CA MET A 4 23.71 14.42 5.52
C MET A 4 22.34 14.21 6.18
N ILE A 5 21.36 15.01 5.75
CA ILE A 5 19.94 14.81 6.04
C ILE A 5 19.52 13.58 5.24
N ILE A 6 19.47 12.43 5.89
CA ILE A 6 18.83 11.25 5.31
C ILE A 6 17.35 11.43 5.60
N ALA A 7 16.62 11.96 4.62
CA ALA A 7 15.18 11.86 4.55
C ALA A 7 14.84 10.65 3.66
N PRO A 8 14.50 9.50 4.24
CA PRO A 8 13.75 8.47 3.53
C PRO A 8 12.37 8.34 4.18
N LEU A 9 11.36 7.99 3.38
CA LEU A 9 9.93 7.90 3.71
C LEU A 9 9.26 9.28 3.85
N LEU A 10 8.41 9.78 2.98
CA LEU A 10 7.40 9.17 2.11
C LEU A 10 7.26 10.03 0.83
N CYS A 11 8.36 10.36 0.16
CA CYS A 11 8.27 11.04 -1.12
C CYS A 11 7.95 10.03 -2.21
N ALA A 12 6.66 9.98 -2.55
CA ALA A 12 6.13 9.75 -3.87
C ALA A 12 6.98 8.81 -4.76
N LEU A 13 6.51 7.58 -4.92
CA LEU A 13 6.69 6.84 -6.16
C LEU A 13 5.95 7.62 -7.28
N ALA A 14 6.50 8.78 -7.65
CA ALA A 14 6.26 9.41 -8.93
C ALA A 14 7.09 8.63 -9.95
N LEU A 15 6.60 7.46 -10.35
CA LEU A 15 7.06 6.81 -11.56
C LEU A 15 6.52 7.60 -12.74
N ALA A 16 7.24 8.67 -13.09
CA ALA A 16 7.19 9.21 -14.43
C ALA A 16 7.79 8.17 -15.39
N GLY A 17 6.93 7.55 -16.20
CA GLY A 17 7.33 6.58 -17.22
C GLY A 17 6.33 6.52 -18.35
N CYS A 18 6.37 7.51 -19.24
CA CYS A 18 5.67 7.48 -20.52
C CYS A 18 6.07 6.23 -21.32
N SER A 19 5.11 5.35 -21.64
CA SER A 19 5.13 4.60 -22.90
C SER A 19 3.71 4.23 -23.32
N ALA A 20 3.40 4.54 -24.57
CA ALA A 20 2.15 4.22 -25.25
C ALA A 20 2.16 2.76 -25.71
N PHE A 21 1.07 2.04 -25.46
CA PHE A 21 0.62 0.84 -26.19
C PHE A 21 -0.88 0.73 -25.88
N GLY A 22 -1.80 0.93 -26.85
CA GLY A 22 -2.12 -0.07 -27.87
C GLY A 22 -3.29 -0.90 -27.36
N GLY A 23 -4.52 -0.50 -27.73
CA GLY A 23 -5.75 -1.06 -27.16
C GLY A 23 -6.10 -2.47 -27.64
N SER A 24 -7.11 -3.06 -26.99
CA SER A 24 -8.25 -3.74 -27.63
C SER A 24 -9.34 -3.96 -26.58
N SER A 25 -10.58 -3.69 -26.99
CA SER A 25 -11.80 -4.10 -26.33
C SER A 25 -11.93 -5.62 -26.43
N ASP A 26 -12.40 -6.28 -25.39
CA ASP A 26 -13.28 -7.43 -25.53
C ASP A 26 -14.13 -7.59 -24.26
N ASP A 27 -15.44 -7.48 -24.46
CA ASP A 27 -16.48 -7.84 -23.50
C ASP A 27 -16.45 -9.36 -23.26
N SER A 28 -16.49 -9.79 -22.02
CA SER A 28 -16.99 -11.12 -21.68
C SER A 28 -17.62 -11.13 -20.31
N SER A 29 -18.96 -11.11 -20.31
CA SER A 29 -19.79 -11.39 -19.16
C SER A 29 -19.66 -12.86 -18.77
N SER A 30 -19.26 -13.14 -17.53
CA SER A 30 -19.55 -14.41 -16.89
C SER A 30 -19.99 -14.14 -15.46
N GLN A 31 -21.15 -14.71 -15.10
CA GLN A 31 -21.71 -14.62 -13.75
C GLN A 31 -20.82 -15.42 -12.82
N THR A 32 -20.11 -14.72 -11.92
CA THR A 32 -19.38 -15.37 -10.83
C THR A 32 -20.30 -15.56 -9.64
N GLU A 33 -20.38 -16.80 -9.16
CA GLU A 33 -21.06 -17.19 -7.93
C GLU A 33 -20.57 -16.31 -6.77
N SER A 34 -21.51 -15.79 -5.98
CA SER A 34 -21.23 -14.93 -4.84
C SER A 34 -20.48 -15.71 -3.76
N PHE A 35 -19.15 -15.75 -3.86
CA PHE A 35 -18.28 -15.89 -2.71
C PHE A 35 -18.68 -14.75 -1.75
N ASN A 36 -19.09 -15.09 -0.53
CA ASN A 36 -19.23 -14.12 0.55
C ASN A 36 -17.81 -13.62 0.91
N LEU A 37 -17.26 -12.76 0.06
CA LEU A 37 -16.05 -12.00 0.32
C LEU A 37 -16.40 -11.03 1.44
N SER A 38 -15.89 -11.31 2.63
CA SER A 38 -16.03 -10.45 3.79
C SER A 38 -15.32 -9.13 3.53
N THR A 39 -16.00 -8.21 2.85
CA THR A 39 -15.68 -6.78 2.85
C THR A 39 -16.08 -6.12 4.17
N ASP A 40 -16.31 -6.91 5.22
CA ASP A 40 -16.65 -6.42 6.54
C ASP A 40 -15.47 -5.60 7.10
N SER A 41 -15.87 -4.56 7.79
CA SER A 41 -15.04 -3.63 8.52
C SER A 41 -14.08 -4.36 9.47
N GLU A 42 -14.49 -5.39 10.20
CA GLU A 42 -13.59 -6.11 11.11
C GLU A 42 -12.39 -6.74 10.39
N ALA A 43 -12.59 -7.33 9.21
CA ALA A 43 -11.52 -7.94 8.42
C ALA A 43 -10.47 -6.92 7.95
N ALA A 44 -10.91 -5.69 7.64
CA ALA A 44 -9.99 -4.61 7.28
C ALA A 44 -9.18 -4.11 8.48
N ASP A 45 -9.75 -4.08 9.68
CA ASP A 45 -9.01 -3.70 10.90
C ASP A 45 -7.93 -4.74 11.21
N GLU A 46 -8.29 -6.02 11.21
CA GLU A 46 -7.35 -7.12 11.43
C GLU A 46 -6.23 -7.14 10.38
N PHE A 47 -6.56 -6.84 9.13
CA PHE A 47 -5.59 -6.71 8.05
C PHE A 47 -4.59 -5.58 8.30
N VAL A 48 -5.07 -4.37 8.63
CA VAL A 48 -4.19 -3.23 8.92
C VAL A 48 -3.33 -3.48 10.14
N ASP A 49 -3.89 -4.03 11.21
CA ASP A 49 -3.14 -4.37 12.41
C ASP A 49 -2.03 -5.38 12.10
N ARG A 50 -2.32 -6.42 11.29
CA ARG A 50 -1.30 -7.38 10.84
C ARG A 50 -0.21 -6.71 10.01
N TYR A 51 -0.57 -5.87 9.06
CA TYR A 51 0.39 -5.11 8.24
C TYR A 51 1.32 -4.26 9.12
N MET A 52 0.75 -3.55 10.10
CA MET A 52 1.52 -2.75 11.05
C MET A 52 2.46 -3.63 11.90
N GLN A 53 1.98 -4.77 12.39
CA GLN A 53 2.82 -5.72 13.13
C GLN A 53 3.97 -6.27 12.28
N LYS A 54 3.78 -6.52 10.98
CA LYS A 54 4.87 -6.92 10.08
C LYS A 54 5.96 -5.85 10.02
N MET A 55 5.58 -4.58 9.92
CA MET A 55 6.51 -3.44 9.94
C MET A 55 7.31 -3.36 11.24
N LYS A 56 6.63 -3.46 12.39
CA LYS A 56 7.26 -3.43 13.72
C LYS A 56 8.19 -4.62 13.95
N ASN A 57 7.75 -5.82 13.56
CA ASN A 57 8.48 -7.06 13.78
C ASN A 57 9.54 -7.34 12.71
N LYS A 58 9.72 -6.42 11.75
CA LYS A 58 10.75 -6.50 10.70
C LYS A 58 10.59 -7.78 9.87
N ALA A 59 9.34 -8.07 9.50
CA ALA A 59 9.02 -9.18 8.61
C ALA A 59 9.81 -9.03 7.29
N PRO A 60 10.05 -10.14 6.56
CA PRO A 60 10.65 -10.06 5.23
C PRO A 60 9.91 -9.04 4.36
N ALA A 61 10.65 -8.20 3.64
CA ALA A 61 10.06 -7.14 2.82
C ALA A 61 9.00 -7.68 1.84
N GLU A 62 9.22 -8.88 1.30
CA GLU A 62 8.25 -9.59 0.47
C GLU A 62 6.88 -9.74 1.13
N GLU A 63 6.84 -10.18 2.39
CA GLU A 63 5.58 -10.33 3.12
C GLU A 63 4.85 -9.01 3.33
N VAL A 64 5.58 -7.89 3.44
CA VAL A 64 4.99 -6.56 3.53
C VAL A 64 4.52 -6.07 2.16
N PHE A 65 5.30 -6.30 1.11
CA PHE A 65 4.92 -5.89 -0.24
C PHE A 65 3.72 -6.68 -0.78
N CYS A 66 3.51 -7.94 -0.37
CA CYS A 66 2.28 -8.67 -0.67
C CYS A 66 1.01 -8.02 -0.08
N ASP A 67 1.14 -7.20 0.98
CA ASP A 67 0.02 -6.43 1.53
C ASP A 67 -0.17 -5.09 0.80
N VAL A 68 0.71 -4.71 -0.13
CA VAL A 68 0.65 -3.43 -0.87
C VAL A 68 0.37 -3.66 -2.36
N PHE A 69 1.00 -4.68 -2.94
CA PHE A 69 0.97 -4.99 -4.36
C PHE A 69 0.34 -6.36 -4.63
N THR A 70 -0.08 -6.56 -5.88
CA THR A 70 -0.45 -7.88 -6.40
C THR A 70 0.79 -8.77 -6.48
N GLU A 71 0.60 -10.09 -6.39
CA GLU A 71 1.69 -11.04 -6.65
C GLU A 71 2.24 -10.88 -8.07
N GLU A 72 1.37 -10.64 -9.05
CA GLU A 72 1.75 -10.40 -10.44
C GLU A 72 2.71 -9.21 -10.57
N PHE A 73 2.44 -8.11 -9.85
CA PHE A 73 3.33 -6.95 -9.85
C PHE A 73 4.67 -7.22 -9.16
N ILE A 74 4.65 -7.96 -8.05
CA ILE A 74 5.88 -8.36 -7.34
C ILE A 74 6.77 -9.20 -8.25
N ASP A 75 6.19 -10.13 -9.01
CA ASP A 75 6.94 -10.95 -9.97
C ASP A 75 7.52 -10.09 -11.11
N LYS A 76 6.77 -9.13 -11.64
CA LYS A 76 7.31 -8.13 -12.60
C LYS A 76 8.48 -7.33 -12.02
N LEU A 77 8.45 -6.96 -10.74
CA LEU A 77 9.55 -6.27 -10.07
C LEU A 77 10.79 -7.17 -9.93
N LYS A 78 10.61 -8.46 -9.66
CA LYS A 78 11.70 -9.45 -9.60
C LYS A 78 12.32 -9.64 -10.98
N ASP A 79 11.52 -9.84 -12.01
CA ASP A 79 11.97 -10.09 -13.38
C ASP A 79 12.70 -8.88 -13.99
N SER A 80 12.28 -7.67 -13.65
CA SER A 80 12.93 -6.43 -14.09
C SER A 80 14.20 -6.09 -13.32
N GLY A 81 14.56 -6.86 -12.28
CA GLY A 81 15.70 -6.59 -11.40
C GLY A 81 15.52 -5.38 -10.48
N GLN A 82 14.32 -4.79 -10.43
CA GLN A 82 14.01 -3.64 -9.58
C GLN A 82 13.74 -4.03 -8.12
N TRP A 83 13.45 -5.31 -7.88
CA TRP A 83 13.12 -5.86 -6.56
C TRP A 83 14.08 -5.46 -5.44
N GLU A 84 15.39 -5.58 -5.66
CA GLU A 84 16.41 -5.31 -4.63
C GLU A 84 16.41 -3.84 -4.19
N MET A 85 16.25 -2.91 -5.14
CA MET A 85 16.15 -1.49 -4.83
C MET A 85 14.85 -1.17 -4.08
N THR A 86 13.74 -1.79 -4.51
CA THR A 86 12.44 -1.61 -3.89
C THR A 86 12.43 -2.11 -2.44
N LYS A 87 12.96 -3.31 -2.17
CA LYS A 87 12.98 -3.86 -0.81
C LYS A 87 13.92 -3.12 0.14
N GLN A 88 15.04 -2.59 -0.37
CA GLN A 88 15.97 -1.82 0.46
C GLN A 88 15.33 -0.57 1.09
N SER A 89 14.32 0.02 0.41
CA SER A 89 13.61 1.20 0.91
C SER A 89 12.93 0.94 2.26
N ILE A 90 12.32 -0.24 2.45
CA ILE A 90 11.61 -0.59 3.68
C ILE A 90 12.58 -1.15 4.74
N GLU A 91 13.50 -2.03 4.31
CA GLU A 91 14.46 -2.68 5.19
C GLU A 91 15.42 -1.69 5.85
N SER A 92 15.76 -0.59 5.17
CA SER A 92 16.61 0.47 5.73
C SER A 92 15.94 1.23 6.89
N THR A 93 14.61 1.14 7.01
CA THR A 93 13.84 1.88 8.02
C THR A 93 13.54 1.03 9.25
N TYR A 94 13.42 -0.30 9.10
CA TYR A 94 13.16 -1.25 10.18
C TYR A 94 14.01 -1.09 11.43
N PRO A 95 15.33 -0.81 11.38
CA PRO A 95 16.15 -0.69 12.58
C PRO A 95 15.66 0.40 13.53
N TYR A 96 14.97 1.41 12.99
CA TYR A 96 14.54 2.59 13.73
C TYR A 96 13.10 2.49 14.24
N ILE A 97 12.26 1.60 13.69
CA ILE A 97 10.87 1.45 14.12
C ILE A 97 10.83 0.74 15.48
N THR A 98 10.29 1.43 16.49
CA THR A 98 10.12 0.90 17.84
C THR A 98 8.69 0.49 18.13
N ASP A 99 7.73 1.20 17.54
CA ASP A 99 6.31 0.89 17.67
C ASP A 99 5.50 1.45 16.51
N VAL A 100 4.26 0.98 16.39
CA VAL A 100 3.28 1.42 15.40
C VAL A 100 1.89 1.41 16.01
N SER A 101 1.05 2.35 15.59
CA SER A 101 -0.37 2.36 15.97
C SER A 101 -1.24 2.80 14.80
N SER A 102 -2.40 2.19 14.66
CA SER A 102 -3.41 2.48 13.64
C SER A 102 -4.77 2.77 14.29
N LYS A 103 -5.56 3.61 13.64
CA LYS A 103 -6.96 3.83 14.00
C LYS A 103 -7.78 4.12 12.75
N ARG A 104 -8.87 3.37 12.55
CA ARG A 104 -9.83 3.67 11.49
C ARG A 104 -10.46 5.05 11.70
N THR A 105 -10.54 5.82 10.62
CA THR A 105 -11.14 7.16 10.60
C THR A 105 -12.41 7.25 9.77
N GLY A 106 -12.64 6.32 8.85
CA GLY A 106 -13.82 6.37 8.00
C GLY A 106 -13.91 5.26 6.97
N ILE A 107 -15.03 5.28 6.26
CA ILE A 107 -15.29 4.46 5.07
C ILE A 107 -14.99 5.33 3.85
N LEU A 108 -14.31 4.77 2.85
CA LEU A 108 -14.07 5.49 1.60
C LEU A 108 -15.38 5.66 0.81
N THR A 109 -15.59 6.85 0.29
CA THR A 109 -16.70 7.15 -0.63
C THR A 109 -16.44 6.56 -2.02
N GLU A 110 -17.48 6.42 -2.84
CA GLU A 110 -17.35 5.92 -4.23
C GLU A 110 -16.33 6.73 -5.06
N ASN A 111 -16.27 8.05 -4.89
CA ASN A 111 -15.27 8.88 -5.55
C ASN A 111 -13.85 8.52 -5.11
N GLN A 112 -13.66 8.28 -3.81
CA GLN A 112 -12.36 7.90 -3.26
C GLN A 112 -11.95 6.48 -3.67
N LEU A 113 -12.89 5.56 -3.85
CA LEU A 113 -12.61 4.23 -4.40
C LEU A 113 -12.12 4.34 -5.85
N ARG A 114 -12.79 5.13 -6.72
CA ARG A 114 -12.31 5.41 -8.09
C ARG A 114 -10.95 6.12 -8.11
N GLY A 115 -10.71 7.02 -7.17
CA GLY A 115 -9.42 7.66 -6.99
C GLY A 115 -8.34 6.65 -6.59
N ALA A 116 -8.65 5.72 -5.69
CA ALA A 116 -7.73 4.65 -5.29
C ALA A 116 -7.37 3.74 -6.47
N GLU A 117 -8.33 3.35 -7.31
CA GLU A 117 -8.07 2.59 -8.54
C GLU A 117 -7.11 3.34 -9.47
N SER A 118 -7.33 4.65 -9.64
CA SER A 118 -6.50 5.51 -10.48
C SER A 118 -5.07 5.62 -9.95
N VAL A 119 -4.91 5.79 -8.62
CA VAL A 119 -3.60 5.83 -7.98
C VAL A 119 -2.90 4.47 -8.06
N TYR A 120 -3.62 3.38 -7.80
CA TYR A 120 -3.07 2.02 -7.90
C TYR A 120 -2.53 1.76 -9.30
N LYS A 121 -3.34 2.06 -10.32
CA LYS A 121 -2.93 1.96 -11.73
C LYS A 121 -1.73 2.84 -12.08
N ALA A 122 -1.64 4.05 -11.52
CA ALA A 122 -0.49 4.91 -11.74
C ALA A 122 0.79 4.35 -11.11
N LEU A 123 0.67 3.62 -9.99
CA LEU A 123 1.79 3.00 -9.29
C LEU A 123 2.27 1.70 -9.95
N THR A 124 1.33 0.83 -10.33
CA THR A 124 1.64 -0.54 -10.79
C THR A 124 1.51 -0.73 -12.29
N GLY A 125 0.78 0.15 -12.98
CA GLY A 125 0.36 -0.04 -14.37
C GLY A 125 -0.83 -0.99 -14.52
N GLU A 126 -1.35 -1.55 -13.42
CA GLU A 126 -2.40 -2.57 -13.44
C GLU A 126 -3.77 -1.92 -13.23
N SER A 127 -4.75 -2.31 -14.05
CA SER A 127 -6.14 -1.97 -13.80
C SER A 127 -6.70 -2.96 -12.78
N VAL A 128 -7.26 -2.44 -11.69
CA VAL A 128 -7.88 -3.23 -10.62
C VAL A 128 -9.31 -2.74 -10.38
N GLU A 129 -10.15 -3.60 -9.84
CA GLU A 129 -11.49 -3.25 -9.34
C GLU A 129 -11.46 -3.21 -7.81
N ILE A 130 -11.84 -2.07 -7.22
CA ILE A 130 -11.91 -1.90 -5.76
C ILE A 130 -13.35 -1.93 -5.29
N LEU A 131 -13.69 -2.94 -4.49
CA LEU A 131 -15.05 -3.15 -4.00
C LEU A 131 -15.35 -2.35 -2.72
N SER A 132 -14.36 -2.19 -1.85
CA SER A 132 -14.51 -1.55 -0.54
C SER A 132 -13.20 -0.91 -0.10
N GLY A 133 -13.28 0.05 0.82
CA GLY A 133 -12.10 0.59 1.44
C GLY A 133 -12.38 1.45 2.67
N TYR A 134 -11.37 1.54 3.53
CA TYR A 134 -11.42 2.24 4.80
C TYR A 134 -10.18 3.13 4.96
N SER A 135 -10.36 4.28 5.59
CA SER A 135 -9.27 5.20 5.90
C SER A 135 -8.73 4.98 7.31
N TYR A 136 -7.43 5.15 7.47
CA TYR A 136 -6.76 5.02 8.76
C TYR A 136 -5.77 6.16 8.98
N ASP A 137 -5.76 6.65 10.20
CA ASP A 137 -4.61 7.38 10.73
C ASP A 137 -3.64 6.34 11.31
N TYR A 138 -2.35 6.49 11.03
CA TYR A 138 -1.33 5.69 11.67
C TYR A 138 -0.16 6.54 12.14
N THR A 139 0.55 6.04 13.14
CA THR A 139 1.76 6.68 13.66
C THR A 139 2.88 5.65 13.70
N THR A 140 4.01 5.98 13.09
CA THR A 140 5.25 5.22 13.24
C THR A 140 6.11 5.88 14.30
N TYR A 141 6.53 5.12 15.31
CA TYR A 141 7.44 5.59 16.34
C TYR A 141 8.85 5.15 16.00
N LEU A 142 9.77 6.12 15.92
CA LEU A 142 11.15 5.92 15.55
C LEU A 142 12.09 6.25 16.70
N GLU A 143 13.19 5.52 16.80
CA GLU A 143 14.34 5.87 17.65
C GLU A 143 15.62 5.91 16.82
N ILE A 144 16.28 7.07 16.80
CA ILE A 144 17.53 7.29 16.06
C ILE A 144 18.53 7.94 17.03
N ASN A 145 19.64 7.26 17.31
CA ASN A 145 20.68 7.73 18.24
C ASN A 145 20.14 8.11 19.64
N GLY A 146 19.11 7.40 20.13
CA GLY A 146 18.47 7.67 21.43
C GLY A 146 17.45 8.83 21.42
N GLU A 147 17.21 9.45 20.27
CA GLU A 147 16.14 10.43 20.11
C GLU A 147 14.89 9.74 19.57
N SER A 148 13.76 9.91 20.27
CA SER A 148 12.47 9.39 19.84
C SER A 148 11.75 10.41 18.95
N SER A 149 11.15 9.94 17.87
CA SER A 149 10.30 10.72 16.97
C SER A 149 9.02 9.96 16.65
N ASN A 150 7.93 10.68 16.39
CA ASN A 150 6.68 10.10 15.91
C ASN A 150 6.33 10.70 14.55
N ILE A 151 6.04 9.83 13.58
CA ILE A 151 5.66 10.23 12.23
C ILE A 151 4.18 9.88 12.05
N PRO A 152 3.26 10.83 12.23
CA PRO A 152 1.86 10.64 11.90
C PRO A 152 1.70 10.60 10.37
N SER A 153 0.80 9.74 9.89
CA SER A 153 0.52 9.55 8.47
C SER A 153 -0.88 8.99 8.27
N GLU A 154 -1.35 9.03 7.02
CA GLU A 154 -2.65 8.47 6.61
C GLU A 154 -2.41 7.34 5.61
N LEU A 155 -3.25 6.31 5.67
CA LEU A 155 -3.31 5.26 4.65
C LEU A 155 -4.76 4.86 4.35
N CYS A 156 -4.94 4.12 3.28
CA CYS A 156 -6.20 3.46 2.94
C CYS A 156 -5.99 1.93 2.92
N ALA A 157 -6.91 1.16 3.50
CA ALA A 157 -7.04 -0.26 3.21
C ALA A 157 -8.11 -0.41 2.12
N ILE A 158 -7.80 -1.12 1.03
CA ILE A 158 -8.68 -1.31 -0.12
C ILE A 158 -8.84 -2.81 -0.41
N TYR A 159 -10.04 -3.22 -0.80
CA TYR A 159 -10.32 -4.60 -1.17
C TYR A 159 -10.33 -4.75 -2.69
N LEU A 160 -9.32 -5.44 -3.23
CA LEU A 160 -9.24 -5.82 -4.64
C LEU A 160 -10.04 -7.10 -4.87
N VAL A 161 -10.90 -7.13 -5.88
CA VAL A 161 -11.81 -8.27 -6.15
C VAL A 161 -11.06 -9.61 -6.24
N ASP A 162 -9.92 -9.64 -6.94
CA ASP A 162 -9.16 -10.86 -7.24
C ASP A 162 -7.96 -11.12 -6.31
N ASP A 163 -7.63 -10.19 -5.41
CA ASP A 163 -6.36 -10.20 -4.66
C ASP A 163 -6.50 -9.84 -3.17
N GLY A 164 -7.73 -9.51 -2.74
CA GLY A 164 -8.07 -9.26 -1.34
C GLY A 164 -7.66 -7.89 -0.81
N TRP A 165 -7.45 -7.79 0.50
CA TRP A 165 -7.09 -6.52 1.16
C TRP A 165 -5.66 -6.09 0.82
N LYS A 166 -5.50 -4.82 0.46
CA LYS A 166 -4.21 -4.15 0.23
C LYS A 166 -4.15 -2.80 0.94
N VAL A 167 -2.94 -2.36 1.27
CA VAL A 167 -2.63 -1.04 1.79
C VAL A 167 -2.22 -0.12 0.64
N LEU A 168 -2.88 1.02 0.56
CA LEU A 168 -2.49 2.14 -0.27
C LEU A 168 -2.00 3.29 0.62
N ASN A 169 -0.70 3.60 0.55
CA ASN A 169 -0.08 4.72 1.28
C ASN A 169 -0.41 6.06 0.61
N SER A 170 -1.69 6.39 0.59
CA SER A 170 -2.24 7.65 0.08
C SER A 170 -3.32 8.14 1.03
N SER A 171 -3.36 9.45 1.26
CA SER A 171 -4.40 10.02 2.10
C SER A 171 -5.76 9.95 1.40
N PRO A 172 -6.86 9.70 2.13
CA PRO A 172 -8.20 9.69 1.54
C PRO A 172 -8.57 10.99 0.82
N LYS A 173 -7.99 12.11 1.25
CA LYS A 173 -8.19 13.44 0.65
C LYS A 173 -7.52 13.57 -0.72
N SER A 174 -6.49 12.77 -1.00
CA SER A 174 -5.82 12.76 -2.31
C SER A 174 -6.57 11.92 -3.36
N LEU A 175 -7.62 11.20 -2.94
CA LEU A 175 -8.36 10.27 -3.79
C LEU A 175 -9.66 10.87 -4.36
N GLY A 176 -9.99 12.14 -4.10
CA GLY A 176 -11.28 12.72 -4.47
C GLY A 176 -11.25 14.23 -4.71
#